data_AF-A0A7V3U4H2-F1
#
_entry.id   AF-A0A7V3U4H2-F1
#
_cell.length_a   1.000
_cell.length_b   1.000
_cell.length_c   1.000
_cell.angle_alpha   90.00
_cell.angle_beta   90.00
_cell.angle_gamma   90.00
#
_symmetry.space_group_name_H-M   'P 1'
#
loop_
_entity.id
_entity.type
_entity.pdbx_description
1 polymer ?
#
loop_
_entity_poly.entity_id
_entity_poly.type
_entity_poly.pdbx_seq_one_letter_code
_entity_poly.pdbx_strand_id
1 'polypeptide(L)'
;MKQTIRKRFTTLAGVASLGLAATAMAVPAETLDEVMARRGLSQKDLLAAAKTYTPTGGRDEFIVFSSGGQSGQIMVYGVPSMRILKYVSVFTPEPWQGYGFDEESKAILESGKVDGRELHWGDTHHPALSETEGAPDGEFLFINDKSAPRVGVISLHDFETQQIVVNPILQSEHGGTFVTPNTEYVLEAA
;
A
#
# COMPACT_ATOMS: atom_id res chain seq x y z
N MET A 1 53.46 -22.19 -41.88
CA MET A 1 52.64 -21.86 -40.69
C MET A 1 52.05 -20.43 -40.67
N LYS A 2 52.01 -19.67 -41.79
CA LYS A 2 51.52 -18.25 -41.79
C LYS A 2 50.23 -18.00 -42.60
N GLN A 3 49.73 -18.95 -43.39
CA GLN A 3 48.53 -18.75 -44.24
C GLN A 3 47.21 -19.21 -43.63
N THR A 4 47.23 -20.12 -42.65
CA THR A 4 46.00 -20.74 -42.10
C THR A 4 45.27 -19.85 -41.08
N ILE A 5 45.93 -18.83 -40.53
CA ILE A 5 45.38 -17.94 -39.49
C ILE A 5 44.48 -16.84 -40.11
N ARG A 6 44.77 -16.39 -41.35
CA ARG A 6 44.02 -15.29 -42.00
C ARG A 6 42.59 -15.65 -42.40
N LYS A 7 42.29 -16.92 -42.71
CA LYS A 7 40.95 -17.35 -43.15
C LYS A 7 39.93 -17.55 -42.03
N ARG A 8 40.37 -17.68 -40.77
CA ARG A 8 39.45 -17.86 -39.62
C ARG A 8 38.94 -16.55 -39.02
N PHE A 9 39.62 -15.42 -39.28
CA PHE A 9 39.17 -14.11 -38.81
C PHE A 9 38.14 -13.45 -39.75
N THR A 10 38.14 -13.78 -41.03
CA THR A 10 37.19 -13.20 -42.00
C THR A 10 35.78 -13.78 -41.90
N THR A 11 35.60 -15.01 -41.40
CA THR A 11 34.28 -15.63 -41.24
C THR A 11 33.57 -15.22 -39.95
N LEU A 12 34.30 -14.75 -38.92
CA LEU A 12 33.72 -14.30 -37.66
C LEU A 12 33.23 -12.84 -37.71
N ALA A 13 33.82 -12.01 -38.58
CA ALA A 13 33.40 -10.63 -38.80
C ALA A 13 32.07 -10.51 -39.58
N GLY A 14 31.75 -11.48 -40.44
CA GLY A 14 30.50 -11.50 -41.21
C GLY A 14 29.27 -11.93 -40.40
N VAL A 15 29.44 -12.75 -39.36
CA VAL A 15 28.32 -13.21 -38.51
C VAL A 15 28.05 -12.22 -37.38
N ALA A 16 29.08 -11.54 -36.87
CA ALA A 16 28.91 -10.48 -35.87
C ALA A 16 28.24 -9.21 -36.41
N SER A 17 28.32 -8.95 -37.72
CA SER A 17 27.67 -7.78 -38.36
C SER A 17 26.20 -8.02 -38.72
N LEU A 18 25.75 -9.27 -38.87
CA LEU A 18 24.31 -9.59 -38.99
C LEU A 18 23.61 -9.74 -37.63
N GLY A 19 24.33 -10.13 -36.57
CA GLY A 19 23.77 -10.20 -35.21
C GLY A 19 23.53 -8.84 -34.56
N LEU A 20 24.21 -7.79 -35.01
CA LEU A 20 24.09 -6.43 -34.48
C LEU A 20 23.07 -5.55 -35.24
N ALA A 21 22.48 -6.04 -36.34
CA ALA A 21 21.45 -5.31 -37.09
C ALA A 21 20.02 -5.62 -36.60
N ALA A 22 19.86 -6.58 -35.68
CA ALA A 22 18.57 -6.89 -35.04
C ALA A 22 18.34 -6.12 -33.73
N THR A 23 19.29 -5.30 -33.28
CA THR A 23 19.12 -4.46 -32.10
C THR A 23 18.37 -3.18 -32.47
N ALA A 24 17.12 -3.11 -31.98
CA ALA A 24 16.20 -1.98 -32.06
C ALA A 24 15.64 -1.68 -33.45
N MET A 25 14.74 -2.54 -33.94
CA MET A 25 13.60 -2.03 -34.70
C MET A 25 12.83 -1.10 -33.74
N ALA A 26 13.16 0.19 -33.78
CA ALA A 26 12.38 1.22 -33.13
C ALA A 26 11.01 1.22 -33.80
N VAL A 27 10.04 0.53 -33.19
CA VAL A 27 8.63 0.72 -33.54
C VAL A 27 8.37 2.21 -33.35
N PRO A 28 7.97 2.96 -34.40
CA PRO A 28 7.67 4.37 -34.23
C PRO A 28 6.59 4.49 -33.15
N ALA A 29 6.80 5.40 -32.19
CA ALA A 29 5.81 5.65 -31.17
C ALA A 29 4.52 6.11 -31.87
N GLU A 30 3.41 5.42 -31.59
CA GLU A 30 2.09 5.81 -32.11
C GLU A 30 1.76 7.24 -31.67
N THR A 31 1.11 7.98 -32.55
CA THR A 31 0.52 9.28 -32.21
C THR A 31 -0.71 9.09 -31.33
N LEU A 32 -1.10 10.13 -30.59
CA LEU A 32 -2.30 10.08 -29.74
C LEU A 32 -3.56 9.73 -30.54
N ASP A 33 -3.72 10.30 -31.73
CA ASP A 33 -4.88 10.08 -32.60
C ASP A 33 -4.96 8.62 -33.11
N GLU A 34 -3.82 8.01 -33.44
CA GLU A 34 -3.75 6.59 -33.82
C GLU A 34 -4.16 5.68 -32.66
N VAL A 35 -3.70 5.98 -31.44
CA VAL A 35 -4.09 5.25 -30.23
C VAL A 35 -5.59 5.42 -29.94
N MET A 36 -6.12 6.64 -30.08
CA MET A 36 -7.54 6.91 -29.90
C MET A 36 -8.39 6.13 -30.89
N ALA A 37 -8.07 6.18 -32.19
CA ALA A 37 -8.82 5.48 -33.23
C ALA A 37 -8.76 3.95 -33.02
N ARG A 38 -7.57 3.40 -32.77
CA ARG A 38 -7.36 1.95 -32.55
C ARG A 38 -8.10 1.43 -31.31
N ARG A 39 -8.18 2.23 -30.25
CA ARG A 39 -8.86 1.87 -29.00
C ARG A 39 -10.32 2.32 -28.93
N GLY A 40 -10.82 3.04 -29.93
CA GLY A 40 -12.17 3.62 -29.92
C GLY A 40 -12.39 4.65 -28.82
N LEU A 41 -11.35 5.42 -28.46
CA LEU A 41 -11.41 6.40 -27.37
C LEU A 41 -11.84 7.77 -27.87
N SER A 42 -12.73 8.41 -27.12
CA SER A 42 -13.07 9.81 -27.30
C SER A 42 -12.10 10.73 -26.54
N GLN A 43 -12.14 12.03 -26.85
CA GLN A 43 -11.41 13.03 -26.06
C GLN A 43 -11.88 13.07 -24.60
N LYS A 44 -13.14 12.73 -24.33
CA LYS A 44 -13.68 12.63 -22.97
C LYS A 44 -13.02 11.49 -22.19
N ASP A 45 -12.78 10.35 -22.82
CA ASP A 45 -12.11 9.22 -22.20
C ASP A 45 -10.65 9.55 -21.87
N LEU A 46 -9.96 10.28 -22.76
CA LEU A 46 -8.62 10.79 -22.48
C LEU A 46 -8.59 11.80 -21.33
N LEU A 47 -9.57 12.70 -21.26
CA LEU A 47 -9.67 13.64 -20.15
C LEU A 47 -9.89 12.91 -18.82
N ALA A 48 -10.72 11.85 -18.81
CA ALA A 48 -10.91 11.02 -17.63
C ALA A 48 -9.61 10.29 -17.24
N ALA A 49 -8.89 9.72 -18.20
CA ALA A 49 -7.60 9.06 -17.95
C ALA A 49 -6.54 10.03 -17.43
N ALA A 50 -6.49 11.25 -17.97
CA ALA A 50 -5.55 12.28 -17.53
C ALA A 50 -5.81 12.73 -16.08
N LYS A 51 -7.07 12.72 -15.62
CA LYS A 51 -7.43 13.02 -14.22
C LYS A 51 -6.98 11.95 -13.24
N THR A 52 -6.84 10.70 -13.68
CA THR A 52 -6.39 9.59 -12.82
C THR A 52 -4.91 9.26 -12.96
N TYR A 53 -4.26 9.81 -13.98
CA TYR A 53 -2.87 9.52 -14.27
C TYR A 53 -1.93 10.38 -13.41
N THR A 54 -1.07 9.73 -12.64
CA THR A 54 0.04 10.39 -11.95
C THR A 54 1.36 9.97 -12.60
N PRO A 55 2.10 10.91 -13.22
CA PRO A 55 3.34 10.59 -13.91
C PRO A 55 4.46 10.19 -12.95
N THR A 56 5.52 9.57 -13.49
CA THR A 56 6.75 9.31 -12.73
C THR A 56 7.31 10.60 -12.14
N GLY A 57 7.64 10.58 -10.85
CA GLY A 57 8.07 11.77 -10.11
C GLY A 57 6.93 12.70 -9.66
N GLY A 58 5.70 12.48 -10.15
CA GLY A 58 4.49 13.13 -9.66
C GLY A 58 4.07 12.60 -8.28
N ARG A 59 3.36 13.45 -7.53
CA ARG A 59 2.80 13.12 -6.22
C ARG A 59 1.28 12.99 -6.31
N ASP A 60 0.74 12.05 -5.55
CA ASP A 60 -0.69 11.96 -5.30
C ASP A 60 -1.17 13.16 -4.48
N GLU A 61 -2.42 13.55 -4.70
CA GLU A 61 -3.05 14.69 -4.03
C GLU A 61 -3.57 14.31 -2.64
N PHE A 62 -4.07 13.08 -2.49
CA PHE A 62 -4.58 12.57 -1.23
C PHE A 62 -3.88 11.26 -0.84
N ILE A 63 -3.77 11.05 0.46
CA ILE A 63 -3.41 9.78 1.08
C ILE A 63 -4.67 9.17 1.67
N VAL A 64 -4.92 7.91 1.37
CA VAL A 64 -6.04 7.16 1.94
C VAL A 64 -5.50 6.08 2.87
N PHE A 65 -6.06 6.04 4.07
CA PHE A 65 -5.89 4.96 5.02
C PHE A 65 -7.10 4.04 4.89
N SER A 66 -6.87 2.83 4.38
CA SER A 66 -7.92 1.83 4.18
C SER A 66 -7.72 0.66 5.12
N SER A 67 -8.83 0.12 5.63
CA SER A 67 -8.80 -1.20 6.24
C SER A 67 -8.25 -2.24 5.24
N GLY A 68 -7.52 -3.22 5.77
CA GLY A 68 -7.11 -4.44 5.06
C GLY A 68 -8.11 -5.59 5.21
N GLY A 69 -9.24 -5.38 5.89
CA GLY A 69 -10.20 -6.42 6.23
C GLY A 69 -9.58 -7.49 7.11
N GLN A 70 -9.84 -8.75 6.75
CA GLN A 70 -9.39 -9.97 7.45
C GLN A 70 -7.88 -10.18 7.38
N SER A 71 -7.15 -9.30 6.69
CA SER A 71 -5.69 -9.30 6.74
C SER A 71 -5.16 -8.69 8.05
N GLY A 72 -5.96 -7.87 8.74
CA GLY A 72 -5.60 -7.30 10.05
C GLY A 72 -4.62 -6.12 10.02
N GLN A 73 -4.39 -5.53 8.84
CA GLN A 73 -3.49 -4.37 8.65
C GLN A 73 -4.23 -3.16 8.08
N ILE A 74 -3.53 -2.03 7.96
CA ILE A 74 -4.01 -0.86 7.21
C ILE A 74 -3.23 -0.74 5.91
N MET A 75 -3.93 -0.50 4.81
CA MET A 75 -3.34 -0.19 3.50
C MET A 75 -3.35 1.32 3.28
N VAL A 76 -2.18 1.89 3.04
CA VAL A 76 -1.99 3.30 2.70
C VAL A 76 -1.79 3.41 1.19
N TYR A 77 -2.64 4.16 0.50
CA TYR A 77 -2.50 4.37 -0.95
C TYR A 77 -2.73 5.83 -1.35
N GLY A 78 -2.12 6.23 -2.47
CA GLY A 78 -2.27 7.56 -3.04
C GLY A 78 -3.47 7.67 -3.97
N VAL A 79 -4.13 8.82 -3.97
CA VAL A 79 -5.17 9.17 -4.95
C VAL A 79 -4.70 10.41 -5.72
N PRO A 80 -4.73 10.39 -7.07
CA PRO A 80 -5.56 9.51 -7.89
C PRO A 80 -4.85 8.28 -8.49
N SER A 81 -3.56 8.06 -8.21
CA SER A 81 -2.81 6.97 -8.83
C SER A 81 -3.24 5.57 -8.40
N MET A 82 -3.92 5.46 -7.26
CA MET A 82 -4.33 4.21 -6.60
C MET A 82 -3.15 3.28 -6.28
N ARG A 83 -1.92 3.81 -6.21
CA ARG A 83 -0.73 3.03 -5.86
C ARG A 83 -0.67 2.83 -4.35
N ILE A 84 -0.45 1.58 -3.94
CA ILE A 84 -0.16 1.24 -2.54
C ILE A 84 1.22 1.79 -2.19
N LEU A 85 1.25 2.59 -1.12
CA LEU A 85 2.45 3.25 -0.62
C LEU A 85 3.05 2.51 0.57
N LYS A 86 2.21 1.98 1.46
CA LYS A 86 2.64 1.26 2.66
C LYS A 86 1.52 0.32 3.16
N TYR A 87 1.92 -0.79 3.77
CA TYR A 87 1.08 -1.53 4.70
C TYR A 87 1.55 -1.22 6.12
N VAL A 88 0.61 -0.86 7.00
CA VAL A 88 0.88 -0.60 8.42
C VAL A 88 0.36 -1.79 9.21
N SER A 89 1.27 -2.48 9.91
CA SER A 89 0.92 -3.64 10.74
C SER A 89 0.11 -3.22 11.94
N VAL A 90 -0.91 -3.99 12.29
CA VAL A 90 -1.74 -3.76 13.48
C VAL A 90 -1.95 -5.07 14.23
N PHE A 91 -2.82 -5.95 13.74
CA PHE A 91 -3.26 -7.15 14.46
C PHE A 91 -2.56 -8.44 13.99
N THR A 92 -1.98 -8.40 12.81
CA THR A 92 -1.33 -9.56 12.17
C THR A 92 0.18 -9.36 12.15
N PRO A 93 0.99 -10.35 12.58
CA PRO A 93 2.44 -10.34 12.39
C PRO A 93 2.83 -10.23 10.91
N GLU A 94 3.82 -9.39 10.62
CA GLU A 94 4.24 -9.03 9.26
C GLU A 94 5.76 -9.25 9.10
N PRO A 95 6.19 -10.45 8.67
CA PRO A 95 7.60 -10.86 8.75
C PRO A 95 8.53 -10.05 7.85
N TRP A 96 8.04 -9.42 6.77
CA TRP A 96 8.86 -8.63 5.87
C TRP A 96 9.32 -7.30 6.48
N GLN A 97 8.61 -6.79 7.50
CA GLN A 97 8.96 -5.58 8.25
C GLN A 97 9.43 -5.89 9.68
N GLY A 98 9.34 -7.15 10.13
CA GLY A 98 9.78 -7.57 11.46
C GLY A 98 8.70 -7.48 12.56
N TYR A 99 7.55 -6.86 12.29
CA TYR A 99 6.47 -6.72 13.25
C TYR A 99 5.90 -8.08 13.67
N GLY A 100 5.85 -8.32 14.99
CA GLY A 100 5.55 -9.60 15.63
C GLY A 100 6.76 -10.51 15.82
N PHE A 101 7.97 -10.07 15.47
CA PHE A 101 9.21 -10.85 15.58
C PHE A 101 10.30 -10.19 16.44
N ASP A 102 10.28 -8.87 16.62
CA ASP A 102 11.03 -8.14 17.64
C ASP A 102 10.29 -8.13 19.01
N GLU A 103 10.93 -7.63 20.06
CA GLU A 103 10.37 -7.68 21.42
C GLU A 103 9.31 -6.61 21.65
N GLU A 104 9.49 -5.44 21.03
CA GLU A 104 8.60 -4.29 21.12
C GLU A 104 7.24 -4.59 20.48
N SER A 105 7.22 -5.09 19.25
CA SER A 105 5.99 -5.43 18.54
C SER A 105 5.30 -6.67 19.09
N LYS A 106 6.05 -7.65 19.62
CA LYS A 106 5.44 -8.74 20.40
C LYS A 106 4.71 -8.22 21.62
N ALA A 107 5.28 -7.25 22.34
CA ALA A 107 4.62 -6.64 23.49
C ALA A 107 3.33 -5.89 23.10
N ILE A 108 3.30 -5.25 21.93
CA ILE A 108 2.08 -4.64 21.38
C ILE A 108 1.02 -5.71 21.08
N LEU A 109 1.37 -6.77 20.36
CA LEU A 109 0.44 -7.87 20.06
C LEU A 109 -0.07 -8.58 21.32
N GLU A 110 0.81 -8.74 22.33
CA GLU A 110 0.48 -9.29 23.64
C GLU A 110 -0.58 -8.45 24.36
N SER A 111 -0.52 -7.12 24.26
CA SER A 111 -1.54 -6.22 24.84
C SER A 111 -2.94 -6.43 24.24
N GLY A 112 -3.01 -6.99 23.03
CA GLY A 112 -4.24 -7.34 22.32
C GLY A 112 -4.81 -8.71 22.64
N LYS A 113 -4.33 -9.41 23.68
CA LYS A 113 -4.88 -10.70 24.10
C LYS A 113 -6.29 -10.59 24.64
N VAL A 114 -7.15 -11.51 24.22
CA VAL A 114 -8.55 -11.59 24.68
C VAL A 114 -8.75 -12.87 25.47
N ASP A 115 -9.15 -12.75 26.73
CA ASP A 115 -9.27 -13.87 27.67
C ASP A 115 -7.98 -14.72 27.79
N GLY A 116 -6.82 -14.06 27.71
CA GLY A 116 -5.50 -14.72 27.72
C GLY A 116 -5.14 -15.48 26.43
N ARG A 117 -5.97 -15.42 25.39
CA ARG A 117 -5.68 -16.03 24.08
C ARG A 117 -4.87 -15.08 23.22
N GLU A 118 -3.80 -15.59 22.66
CA GLU A 118 -3.02 -14.88 21.63
C GLU A 118 -3.79 -14.84 20.31
N LEU A 119 -3.76 -13.68 19.65
CA LEU A 119 -4.44 -13.44 18.39
C LEU A 119 -3.45 -12.84 17.41
N HIS A 120 -3.00 -13.67 16.47
CA HIS A 120 -2.01 -13.30 15.43
C HIS A 120 -2.69 -12.97 14.08
N TRP A 121 -3.92 -12.47 14.14
CA TRP A 121 -4.74 -12.08 12.99
C TRP A 121 -5.77 -11.03 13.43
N GLY A 122 -6.45 -10.37 12.49
CA GLY A 122 -7.55 -9.46 12.77
C GLY A 122 -8.44 -9.22 11.56
N ASP A 123 -9.56 -8.53 11.78
CA ASP A 123 -10.52 -8.10 10.75
C ASP A 123 -10.76 -6.59 10.89
N THR A 124 -9.90 -5.80 10.24
CA THR A 124 -9.97 -4.33 10.29
C THR A 124 -11.15 -3.80 9.50
N HIS A 125 -11.87 -2.78 9.99
CA HIS A 125 -13.05 -2.26 9.28
C HIS A 125 -13.04 -0.74 9.09
N HIS A 126 -13.02 0.05 10.16
CA HIS A 126 -13.26 1.49 10.11
C HIS A 126 -12.07 2.28 10.67
N PRO A 127 -11.16 2.75 9.79
CA PRO A 127 -10.11 3.67 10.19
C PRO A 127 -10.71 5.06 10.51
N ALA A 128 -10.24 5.67 11.59
CA ALA A 128 -10.57 7.06 11.95
C ALA A 128 -9.29 7.83 12.27
N LEU A 129 -9.17 9.05 11.76
CA LEU A 129 -8.05 9.93 12.05
C LEU A 129 -8.34 10.71 13.33
N SER A 130 -7.30 11.04 14.09
CA SER A 130 -7.41 12.06 15.13
C SER A 130 -7.75 13.41 14.51
N GLU A 131 -8.55 14.17 15.24
CA GLU A 131 -9.04 15.49 14.91
C GLU A 131 -8.68 16.52 15.99
N THR A 132 -8.44 17.75 15.53
CA THR A 132 -8.40 18.98 16.32
C THR A 132 -9.40 19.96 15.72
N GLU A 133 -10.32 20.48 16.53
CA GLU A 133 -11.44 21.33 16.12
C GLU A 133 -12.29 20.75 14.97
N GLY A 134 -12.40 19.42 14.90
CA GLY A 134 -13.18 18.70 13.89
C GLY A 134 -12.49 18.53 12.55
N ALA A 135 -11.18 18.82 12.47
CA ALA A 135 -10.37 18.62 11.28
C ALA A 135 -9.26 17.59 11.57
N PRO A 136 -8.96 16.66 10.65
CA PRO A 136 -7.86 15.72 10.83
C PRO A 136 -6.54 16.44 11.10
N ASP A 137 -5.88 16.10 12.21
CA ASP A 137 -4.63 16.75 12.64
C ASP A 137 -3.38 15.96 12.24
N GLY A 138 -3.53 14.69 11.85
CA GLY A 138 -2.44 13.87 11.33
C GLY A 138 -1.53 13.29 12.41
N GLU A 139 -1.98 13.23 13.67
CA GLU A 139 -1.19 12.67 14.77
C GLU A 139 -1.39 11.15 14.91
N PHE A 140 -2.64 10.70 14.92
CA PHE A 140 -3.02 9.31 15.15
C PHE A 140 -4.06 8.80 14.15
N LEU A 141 -4.07 7.47 14.02
CA LEU A 141 -5.10 6.72 13.34
C LEU A 141 -5.58 5.60 14.26
N PHE A 142 -6.89 5.46 14.37
CA PHE A 142 -7.54 4.40 15.13
C PHE A 142 -8.16 3.39 14.17
N ILE A 143 -8.16 2.12 14.53
CA ILE A 143 -8.76 1.06 13.73
C ILE A 143 -9.31 -0.05 14.61
N ASN A 144 -10.53 -0.50 14.36
CA ASN A 144 -11.10 -1.63 15.08
C ASN A 144 -10.68 -2.97 14.49
N ASP A 145 -10.79 -4.00 15.32
CA ASP A 145 -10.83 -5.40 14.93
C ASP A 145 -12.25 -5.95 15.15
N LYS A 146 -12.88 -6.48 14.11
CA LYS A 146 -14.18 -7.13 14.22
C LYS A 146 -14.10 -8.55 14.77
N SER A 147 -12.98 -9.22 14.53
CA SER A 147 -12.82 -10.62 14.90
C SER A 147 -12.64 -10.85 16.41
N ALA A 148 -12.14 -9.83 17.10
CA ALA A 148 -12.03 -9.75 18.54
C ALA A 148 -12.21 -8.29 18.98
N PRO A 149 -12.73 -8.00 20.17
CA PRO A 149 -13.14 -6.65 20.58
C PRO A 149 -11.91 -5.76 20.89
N ARG A 150 -11.18 -5.33 19.85
CA ARG A 150 -9.90 -4.61 19.97
C ARG A 150 -9.88 -3.34 19.13
N VAL A 151 -9.15 -2.34 19.60
CA VAL A 151 -8.83 -1.12 18.88
C VAL A 151 -7.32 -0.93 18.83
N GLY A 152 -6.77 -0.78 17.62
CA GLY A 152 -5.39 -0.39 17.40
C GLY A 152 -5.24 1.13 17.37
N VAL A 153 -4.19 1.63 18.01
CA VAL A 153 -3.77 3.04 17.98
C VAL A 153 -2.46 3.12 17.20
N ILE A 154 -2.46 3.88 16.12
CA ILE A 154 -1.33 4.01 15.19
C ILE A 154 -0.85 5.45 15.21
N SER A 155 0.45 5.65 15.37
CA SER A 155 1.09 6.96 15.19
C SER A 155 1.27 7.22 13.69
N LEU A 156 0.84 8.39 13.21
CA LEU A 156 1.00 8.80 11.82
C LEU A 156 2.35 9.47 11.55
N HIS A 157 3.11 9.79 12.59
CA HIS A 157 4.47 10.30 12.46
C HIS A 157 5.43 9.24 11.85
N ASP A 158 5.34 8.00 12.34
CA ASP A 158 6.21 6.87 11.94
C ASP A 158 5.44 5.71 11.27
N PHE A 159 4.11 5.76 11.28
CA PHE A 159 3.23 4.71 10.75
C PHE A 159 3.43 3.37 11.47
N GLU A 160 3.48 3.41 12.81
CA GLU A 160 3.62 2.24 13.69
C GLU A 160 2.49 2.14 14.71
N THR A 161 2.05 0.92 14.98
CA THR A 161 1.05 0.65 16.03
C THR A 161 1.68 0.82 17.41
N GLN A 162 1.13 1.75 18.18
CA GLN A 162 1.61 2.15 19.49
C GLN A 162 0.93 1.38 20.62
N GLN A 163 -0.30 0.93 20.39
CA GLN A 163 -1.10 0.23 21.40
C GLN A 163 -2.21 -0.59 20.74
N ILE A 164 -2.57 -1.70 21.37
CA ILE A 164 -3.85 -2.37 21.15
C ILE A 164 -4.62 -2.34 22.47
N VAL A 165 -5.86 -1.85 22.40
CA VAL A 165 -6.78 -1.79 23.54
C VAL A 165 -7.85 -2.85 23.35
N VAL A 166 -8.09 -3.67 24.38
CA VAL A 166 -9.14 -4.70 24.36
C VAL A 166 -10.34 -4.19 25.16
N ASN A 167 -11.52 -4.22 24.55
CA ASN A 167 -12.76 -3.92 25.26
C ASN A 167 -13.16 -5.13 26.14
N PRO A 168 -13.36 -4.95 27.45
CA PRO A 168 -13.61 -6.05 28.37
C PRO A 168 -15.08 -6.53 28.41
N ILE A 169 -15.99 -5.85 27.68
CA ILE A 169 -17.43 -6.10 27.73
C ILE A 169 -17.93 -6.70 26.41
N LEU A 170 -17.44 -6.18 25.28
CA LEU A 170 -17.85 -6.61 23.95
C LEU A 170 -17.21 -7.94 23.55
N GLN A 171 -17.74 -8.57 22.51
CA GLN A 171 -17.14 -9.76 21.86
C GLN A 171 -16.64 -9.47 20.45
N SER A 172 -17.10 -8.38 19.85
CA SER A 172 -16.76 -7.94 18.51
C SER A 172 -16.88 -6.42 18.50
N GLU A 173 -15.93 -5.75 17.86
CA GLU A 173 -15.97 -4.31 17.66
C GLU A 173 -16.17 -4.03 16.16
N HIS A 174 -17.31 -3.47 15.77
CA HIS A 174 -17.64 -3.29 14.35
C HIS A 174 -17.98 -1.86 13.99
N GLY A 175 -18.86 -1.19 14.75
CA GLY A 175 -19.43 0.12 14.46
C GLY A 175 -18.41 1.27 14.35
N GLY A 176 -17.12 0.99 14.55
CA GLY A 176 -16.01 1.77 14.05
C GLY A 176 -15.47 2.77 15.05
N THR A 177 -14.23 3.21 14.84
CA THR A 177 -13.44 3.96 15.83
C THR A 177 -13.61 5.48 15.76
N PHE A 178 -14.84 5.97 15.62
CA PHE A 178 -15.08 7.42 15.44
C PHE A 178 -14.56 8.24 16.64
N VAL A 179 -14.00 9.41 16.36
CA VAL A 179 -13.43 10.29 17.38
C VAL A 179 -14.32 11.51 17.65
N THR A 180 -14.20 12.09 18.84
CA THR A 180 -14.74 13.44 19.07
C THR A 180 -13.90 14.50 18.35
N PRO A 181 -14.42 15.72 18.10
CA PRO A 181 -13.72 16.74 17.30
C PRO A 181 -12.31 17.15 17.78
N ASN A 182 -11.95 16.85 19.03
CA ASN A 182 -10.61 17.09 19.58
C ASN A 182 -9.93 15.80 20.05
N THR A 183 -10.40 14.64 19.57
CA THR A 183 -9.89 13.30 19.93
C THR A 183 -9.83 13.05 21.44
N GLU A 184 -10.75 13.62 22.22
CA GLU A 184 -10.83 13.36 23.66
C GLU A 184 -11.31 11.93 23.93
N TYR A 185 -12.08 11.35 23.00
CA TYR A 185 -12.58 9.98 23.07
C TYR A 185 -12.53 9.30 21.70
N VAL A 186 -12.24 8.01 21.72
CA VAL A 186 -12.52 7.06 20.64
C VAL A 186 -13.80 6.32 21.02
N LEU A 187 -14.76 6.30 20.12
CA LEU A 187 -16.05 5.65 20.32
C LEU A 187 -15.98 4.22 19.77
N GLU A 188 -16.52 3.28 20.54
CA GLU A 188 -16.63 1.86 20.18
C GLU A 188 -18.12 1.49 20.02
N ALA A 189 -18.42 0.62 19.07
CA ALA A 189 -19.78 0.12 18.83
C ALA A 189 -19.74 -1.33 18.30
N ALA A 190 -20.64 -2.17 18.81
CA ALA A 190 -20.79 -3.57 18.37
C ALA A 190 -21.54 -3.69 17.03
#